data_AF-E6WLJ7-F1
#
_entry.id   AF-E6WLJ7-F1
#
_cell.length_a   1.000
_cell.length_b   1.000
_cell.length_c   1.000
_cell.angle_alpha   90.00
_cell.angle_beta   90.00
_cell.angle_gamma   90.00
#
_symmetry.space_group_name_H-M   'P 1'
#
loop_
_entity.id
_entity.type
_entity.pdbx_description
1 polymer ?
#
loop_
_entity_poly.entity_id
_entity_poly.type
_entity_poly.pdbx_seq_one_letter_code
_entity_poly.pdbx_strand_id
1 'polypeptide(L)'
;MRIISDDYYLSLGLREALKVHEGGLKDMTISLSSDLKTLRLYKDISIYSNEKFFVGNCLTTFVMSYQLDDGLTPLHHKLYRLIAERKTMYLTPREIDVLKDLLDGRNILEISRNCGLSPKTISAQKNSGLKKLKVSNLHMLHRDISSFRNLFYGKQRSHAGMDF
;
A
#
# COMPACT_ATOMS: atom_id res chain seq x y z
N MET A 1 -8.59 9.99 9.00
CA MET A 1 -7.20 9.59 8.68
C MET A 1 -6.81 8.40 9.56
N ARG A 2 -6.21 7.35 9.00
CA ARG A 2 -5.63 6.23 9.77
C ARG A 2 -4.13 6.10 9.43
N ILE A 3 -3.26 6.11 10.42
CA ILE A 3 -1.81 5.92 10.20
C ILE A 3 -1.43 4.57 10.77
N ILE A 4 -0.76 3.74 9.98
CA ILE A 4 -0.56 2.32 10.30
C ILE A 4 0.92 1.97 10.06
N SER A 5 1.70 2.03 11.13
CA SER A 5 3.01 1.41 11.24
C SER A 5 3.18 0.83 12.65
N ASP A 6 4.20 -0.01 12.85
CA ASP A 6 4.71 -0.27 14.19
C ASP A 6 5.00 1.08 14.86
N ASP A 7 4.49 1.26 16.08
CA ASP A 7 4.47 2.51 16.85
C ASP A 7 5.87 3.14 17.11
N TYR A 8 6.95 2.51 16.65
CA TYR A 8 8.33 2.92 16.94
C TYR A 8 8.77 4.19 16.17
N TYR A 9 8.27 4.41 14.95
CA TYR A 9 8.71 5.52 14.09
C TYR A 9 7.77 6.72 14.05
N LEU A 10 6.51 6.54 14.47
CA LEU A 10 5.47 7.58 14.43
C LEU A 10 5.40 8.44 15.70
N SER A 11 6.05 7.99 16.78
CA SER A 11 6.26 8.74 18.02
C SER A 11 7.03 10.05 17.81
N LEU A 12 7.64 10.24 16.64
CA LEU A 12 8.32 11.47 16.21
C LEU A 12 7.37 12.61 15.77
N GLY A 13 6.08 12.57 16.12
CA GLY A 13 5.15 13.68 15.88
C GLY A 13 4.58 13.75 14.45
N LEU A 14 4.56 12.64 13.71
CA LEU A 14 3.94 12.61 12.38
C LEU A 14 2.43 12.79 12.45
N ARG A 15 1.78 12.11 13.41
CA ARG A 15 0.35 12.26 13.65
C ARG A 15 0.00 13.72 13.97
N GLU A 16 0.84 14.40 14.75
CA GLU A 16 0.69 15.79 15.18
C GLU A 16 0.90 16.77 14.01
N ALA A 17 1.91 16.55 13.17
CA ALA A 17 2.11 17.32 11.95
C ALA A 17 0.94 17.16 10.95
N LEU A 18 0.34 15.98 10.88
CA LEU A 18 -0.78 15.69 10.00
C LEU A 18 -2.14 16.16 10.56
N LYS A 19 -2.28 16.33 11.88
CA LYS A 19 -3.47 16.94 12.52
C LYS A 19 -3.78 18.34 11.96
N VAL A 20 -2.73 19.12 11.67
CA VAL A 20 -2.85 20.47 11.06
C VAL A 20 -3.54 20.43 9.69
N HIS A 21 -3.56 19.27 9.03
CA HIS A 21 -4.13 19.07 7.69
C HIS A 21 -5.31 18.09 7.67
N GLU A 22 -5.98 17.86 8.81
CA GLU A 22 -7.06 16.88 8.97
C GLU A 22 -8.16 16.98 7.90
N GLY A 23 -8.50 18.18 7.44
CA GLY A 23 -9.50 18.40 6.39
C GLY A 23 -9.09 17.82 5.02
N GLY A 24 -7.80 17.85 4.68
CA GLY A 24 -7.28 17.34 3.40
C GLY A 24 -6.89 15.86 3.42
N LEU A 25 -6.72 15.29 4.62
CA LEU A 25 -6.33 13.89 4.85
C LEU A 25 -7.48 13.05 5.40
N LYS A 26 -8.70 13.58 5.36
CA LYS A 26 -9.90 12.83 5.70
C LYS A 26 -9.95 11.56 4.82
N ASP A 27 -10.22 10.44 5.49
CA ASP A 27 -10.31 9.11 4.88
C ASP A 27 -9.04 8.57 4.19
N MET A 28 -7.90 9.26 4.33
CA MET A 28 -6.60 8.72 3.92
C MET A 28 -6.06 7.73 4.96
N THR A 29 -5.47 6.66 4.45
CA THR A 29 -4.66 5.70 5.20
C THR A 29 -3.25 5.68 4.67
N ILE A 30 -2.29 5.76 5.59
CA ILE A 30 -0.85 5.77 5.27
C ILE A 30 -0.25 4.46 5.75
N SER A 31 0.46 3.76 4.86
CA SER A 31 1.26 2.58 5.20
C SER A 31 2.72 2.77 4.78
N LEU A 32 3.59 2.01 5.42
CA LEU A 32 5.02 1.95 5.11
C LEU A 32 5.35 0.55 4.58
N SER A 33 6.21 0.46 3.56
CA SER A 33 6.70 -0.82 3.04
C SER A 33 7.51 -1.57 4.10
N SER A 34 7.62 -2.89 3.95
CA SER A 34 8.34 -3.73 4.93
C SER A 34 9.84 -3.40 5.05
N ASP A 35 10.42 -2.74 4.04
CA ASP A 35 11.82 -2.28 4.06
C ASP A 35 11.98 -0.85 4.59
N LEU A 36 10.88 -0.21 5.02
CA LEU A 36 10.81 1.15 5.56
C LEU A 36 11.25 2.25 4.58
N LYS A 37 11.32 1.95 3.28
CA LYS A 37 11.79 2.89 2.25
C LYS A 37 10.66 3.53 1.45
N THR A 38 9.44 3.00 1.50
CA THR A 38 8.34 3.49 0.66
C THR A 38 7.11 3.76 1.49
N LEU A 39 6.64 5.00 1.44
CA LEU A 39 5.38 5.42 2.01
C LEU A 39 4.26 5.30 0.97
N ARG A 40 3.12 4.71 1.33
CA ARG A 40 1.96 4.53 0.46
C ARG A 40 0.71 5.15 1.05
N LEU A 41 -0.07 5.78 0.18
CA LEU A 41 -1.34 6.40 0.53
C LEU A 41 -2.49 5.64 -0.11
N TYR A 42 -3.52 5.39 0.68
CA TYR A 42 -4.77 4.77 0.28
C TYR A 42 -5.92 5.67 0.69
N LYS A 43 -6.96 5.77 -0.13
CA LYS A 43 -8.16 6.54 0.18
C LYS A 43 -9.34 5.61 0.42
N ASP A 44 -10.08 5.80 1.51
CA ASP A 44 -11.28 5.01 1.81
C ASP A 44 -11.00 3.51 1.97
N ILE A 45 -9.82 3.15 2.48
CA ILE A 45 -9.44 1.74 2.63
C ILE A 45 -10.31 1.03 3.67
N SER A 46 -10.85 -0.11 3.27
CA SER A 46 -11.65 -1.00 4.09
C SER A 46 -10.83 -2.18 4.57
N ILE A 47 -11.02 -2.55 5.83
CA ILE A 47 -10.25 -3.60 6.50
C ILE A 47 -11.02 -4.91 6.35
N TYR A 48 -10.45 -5.88 5.62
CA TYR A 48 -11.06 -7.18 5.36
C TYR A 48 -10.24 -8.30 5.99
N SER A 49 -10.91 -9.27 6.61
CA SER A 49 -10.24 -10.41 7.24
C SER A 49 -9.73 -11.38 6.20
N ASN A 50 -10.44 -11.50 5.07
CA ASN A 50 -10.02 -12.25 3.91
C ASN A 50 -8.91 -11.51 3.14
N GLU A 51 -7.80 -12.20 2.87
CA GLU A 51 -6.62 -11.62 2.22
C GLU A 51 -6.90 -11.13 0.80
N LYS A 52 -7.63 -11.91 0.00
CA LYS A 52 -7.94 -11.57 -1.39
C LYS A 52 -8.76 -10.29 -1.49
N PHE A 53 -9.77 -10.13 -0.63
CA PHE A 53 -10.55 -8.89 -0.58
C PHE A 53 -9.71 -7.70 -0.09
N PHE A 54 -8.83 -7.92 0.88
CA PHE A 54 -7.93 -6.88 1.38
C PHE A 54 -6.93 -6.42 0.32
N VAL A 55 -6.25 -7.35 -0.35
CA VAL A 55 -5.36 -7.08 -1.48
C VAL A 55 -6.09 -6.29 -2.57
N GLY A 56 -7.29 -6.75 -2.93
CA GLY A 56 -8.10 -6.08 -3.92
C GLY A 56 -8.44 -4.65 -3.52
N ASN A 57 -8.81 -4.42 -2.26
CA ASN A 57 -9.12 -3.10 -1.73
C ASN A 57 -7.90 -2.18 -1.73
N CYS A 58 -6.73 -2.67 -1.30
CA CYS A 58 -5.46 -1.94 -1.33
C CYS A 58 -5.14 -1.42 -2.74
N LEU A 59 -5.27 -2.27 -3.76
CA LEU A 59 -4.97 -1.88 -5.14
C LEU A 59 -5.97 -0.87 -5.70
N THR A 60 -7.25 -0.99 -5.35
CA THR A 60 -8.30 -0.08 -5.83
C THR A 60 -8.29 1.27 -5.13
N THR A 61 -7.91 1.30 -3.86
CA THR A 61 -7.89 2.52 -3.04
C THR A 61 -6.55 3.23 -3.08
N PHE A 62 -5.57 2.65 -3.78
CA PHE A 62 -4.23 3.22 -3.93
C PHE A 62 -4.26 4.59 -4.59
N VAL A 63 -3.58 5.55 -3.96
CA VAL A 63 -3.48 6.93 -4.43
C VAL A 63 -2.09 7.20 -4.98
N MET A 64 -1.05 6.86 -4.22
CA MET A 64 0.34 7.09 -4.61
C MET A 64 1.34 6.35 -3.70
N SER A 65 2.56 6.18 -4.20
CA SER A 65 3.73 5.74 -3.44
C SER A 65 4.84 6.78 -3.52
N TYR A 66 5.61 6.91 -2.45
CA TYR A 66 6.75 7.81 -2.37
C TYR A 66 7.95 7.15 -1.71
N GLN A 67 9.13 7.34 -2.30
CA GLN A 67 10.37 6.75 -1.84
C GLN A 67 11.07 7.70 -0.85
N LEU A 68 11.49 7.16 0.28
CA LEU A 68 12.18 7.84 1.36
C LEU A 68 13.69 7.73 1.11
N ASP A 69 14.21 8.58 0.23
CA ASP A 69 15.62 8.50 -0.21
C ASP A 69 16.66 8.80 0.91
N ASP A 70 16.24 9.37 2.05
CA ASP A 70 17.13 9.84 3.14
C ASP A 70 16.66 9.39 4.55
N GLY A 71 15.98 8.24 4.63
CA GLY A 71 15.39 7.75 5.89
C GLY A 71 14.13 8.52 6.33
N LEU A 72 13.75 8.36 7.61
CA LEU A 72 12.48 8.83 8.17
C LEU A 72 12.52 10.27 8.72
N THR A 73 13.68 10.84 8.99
CA THR A 73 13.81 12.19 9.57
C THR A 73 13.30 13.33 8.66
N PRO A 74 13.41 13.27 7.32
CA PRO A 74 12.76 14.23 6.42
C PRO A 74 11.31 13.87 6.05
N LEU A 75 10.69 12.87 6.70
CA LEU A 75 9.38 12.35 6.33
C LEU A 75 8.26 13.39 6.48
N HIS A 76 8.34 14.30 7.47
CA HIS A 76 7.41 15.43 7.57
C HIS A 76 7.44 16.33 6.34
N HIS A 77 8.62 16.88 6.02
CA HIS A 77 8.80 17.78 4.86
C HIS A 77 8.44 17.09 3.54
N LYS A 78 8.77 15.79 3.42
CA LYS A 78 8.44 14.98 2.25
C LYS A 78 6.92 14.74 2.14
N LEU A 79 6.20 14.45 3.23
CA LEU A 79 4.74 14.32 3.23
C LEU A 79 4.03 15.64 2.90
N TYR A 80 4.49 16.77 3.45
CA TYR A 80 3.98 18.09 3.07
C TYR A 80 4.11 18.31 1.56
N ARG A 81 5.26 17.97 0.99
CA ARG A 81 5.47 18.08 -0.45
C ARG A 81 4.52 17.17 -1.24
N LEU A 82 4.27 15.95 -0.79
CA LEU A 82 3.33 15.03 -1.47
C LEU A 82 1.90 15.55 -1.49
N ILE A 83 1.44 16.09 -0.36
CA ILE A 83 0.10 16.66 -0.21
C ILE A 83 -0.01 17.96 -1.03
N ALA A 84 1.00 18.84 -0.94
CA ALA A 84 1.03 20.13 -1.63
C ALA A 84 1.14 19.97 -3.16
N GLU A 85 1.97 19.05 -3.64
CA GLU A 85 2.13 18.77 -5.08
C GLU A 85 0.91 18.04 -5.68
N ARG A 86 -0.06 17.60 -4.85
CA ARG A 86 -1.26 16.84 -5.26
C ARG A 86 -0.95 15.72 -6.26
N LYS A 87 0.24 15.13 -6.17
CA LYS A 87 0.66 14.09 -7.10
C LYS A 87 -0.16 12.85 -6.85
N THR A 88 -1.08 12.56 -7.76
CA THR A 88 -1.85 11.32 -7.74
C THR A 88 -1.30 10.40 -8.80
N MET A 89 -1.09 9.14 -8.45
CA MET A 89 -0.62 8.12 -9.37
C MET A 89 -1.48 6.89 -9.19
N TYR A 90 -2.59 6.84 -9.91
CA TYR A 90 -3.53 5.73 -9.81
C TYR A 90 -3.06 4.52 -10.63
N LEU A 91 -3.38 3.33 -10.13
CA LEU A 91 -3.39 2.14 -10.96
C LEU A 91 -4.61 2.21 -11.88
N THR A 92 -4.39 1.88 -13.15
CA THR A 92 -5.49 1.68 -14.10
C THR A 92 -6.24 0.40 -13.75
N PRO A 93 -7.52 0.26 -14.13
CA PRO A 93 -8.29 -0.95 -13.88
C PRO A 93 -7.56 -2.22 -14.36
N ARG A 94 -6.90 -2.17 -15.52
CA ARG A 94 -6.13 -3.29 -16.06
C ARG A 94 -4.89 -3.63 -15.24
N GLU A 95 -4.16 -2.64 -14.75
CA GLU A 95 -3.03 -2.89 -13.85
C GLU A 95 -3.51 -3.53 -12.54
N ILE A 96 -4.65 -3.08 -12.00
CA ILE A 96 -5.26 -3.66 -10.80
C ILE A 96 -5.62 -5.12 -11.05
N ASP A 97 -6.33 -5.42 -12.13
CA ASP A 97 -6.78 -6.77 -12.46
C ASP A 97 -5.60 -7.73 -12.65
N VAL A 98 -4.57 -7.31 -13.40
CA VAL A 98 -3.35 -8.11 -13.59
C VAL A 98 -2.64 -8.36 -12.27
N LEU A 99 -2.46 -7.33 -11.43
CA LEU A 99 -1.78 -7.51 -10.15
C LEU A 99 -2.58 -8.39 -9.19
N LYS A 100 -3.92 -8.29 -9.17
CA LYS A 100 -4.80 -9.18 -8.39
C LYS A 100 -4.63 -10.63 -8.81
N ASP A 101 -4.77 -10.92 -10.10
CA ASP A 101 -4.66 -12.29 -10.61
C ASP A 101 -3.28 -12.89 -10.35
N LEU A 102 -2.22 -12.10 -10.49
CA LEU A 102 -0.85 -12.53 -10.17
C LEU A 102 -0.67 -12.79 -8.68
N LEU A 103 -1.21 -11.95 -7.80
CA LEU A 103 -1.14 -12.16 -6.34
C LEU A 103 -1.99 -13.35 -5.88
N ASP A 104 -3.05 -13.68 -6.62
CA ASP A 104 -3.85 -14.89 -6.44
C ASP A 104 -3.14 -16.16 -6.96
N GLY A 105 -1.91 -16.04 -7.49
CA GLY A 105 -1.09 -17.16 -7.93
C GLY A 105 -1.26 -17.56 -9.39
N ARG A 106 -2.06 -16.83 -10.19
CA ARG A 106 -2.15 -17.07 -11.63
C ARG A 106 -0.87 -16.66 -12.34
N ASN A 107 -0.52 -17.37 -13.39
CA ASN A 107 0.64 -17.00 -14.21
C ASN A 107 0.25 -16.09 -15.40
N ILE A 108 1.25 -15.45 -16.01
CA ILE A 108 1.05 -14.50 -17.12
C ILE A 108 0.34 -15.14 -18.32
N LEU A 109 0.57 -16.43 -18.59
CA LEU A 109 -0.04 -17.12 -19.73
C LEU A 109 -1.53 -17.38 -19.49
N GLU A 110 -1.92 -17.75 -18.27
CA GLU A 110 -3.32 -17.93 -17.89
C GLU A 110 -4.09 -16.60 -18.00
N ILE A 111 -3.53 -15.52 -17.45
CA ILE A 111 -4.13 -14.19 -17.52
C ILE A 111 -4.25 -13.73 -18.98
N SER A 112 -3.21 -13.95 -19.78
CA SER A 112 -3.19 -13.64 -21.21
C SER A 112 -4.32 -14.33 -21.96
N ARG A 113 -4.53 -15.63 -21.74
CA ARG A 113 -5.64 -16.39 -22.36
C ARG A 113 -7.00 -15.88 -21.90
N ASN A 114 -7.17 -15.64 -20.60
CA ASN A 114 -8.44 -15.20 -20.03
C ASN A 114 -8.85 -13.80 -20.49
N CYS A 115 -7.88 -12.90 -20.66
CA CYS A 115 -8.14 -11.52 -21.08
C CYS A 115 -8.10 -11.31 -22.60
N GLY A 116 -7.70 -12.31 -23.39
CA GLY A 116 -7.49 -12.17 -24.83
C GLY A 116 -6.37 -11.18 -25.19
N LEU A 117 -5.37 -11.01 -24.32
CA LEU A 117 -4.26 -10.07 -24.49
C LEU A 117 -2.95 -10.82 -24.66
N SER A 118 -1.97 -10.22 -25.35
CA SER A 118 -0.66 -10.85 -25.48
C SER A 118 0.05 -10.97 -24.11
N PRO A 119 0.87 -12.02 -23.88
CA PRO A 119 1.68 -12.14 -22.65
C PRO A 119 2.59 -10.93 -22.41
N LYS A 120 3.04 -10.28 -23.50
CA LYS A 120 3.83 -9.06 -23.47
C LYS A 120 3.04 -7.88 -22.89
N THR A 121 1.77 -7.75 -23.26
CA THR A 121 0.87 -6.72 -22.72
C THR A 121 0.64 -6.92 -21.22
N ILE A 122 0.38 -8.15 -20.79
CA ILE A 122 0.23 -8.49 -19.36
C ILE A 122 1.51 -8.17 -18.58
N SER A 123 2.68 -8.51 -19.15
CA SER A 123 3.98 -8.18 -18.56
C SER A 123 4.21 -6.67 -18.43
N ALA A 124 3.83 -5.90 -19.45
CA ALA A 124 3.93 -4.44 -19.42
C ALA A 124 3.00 -3.84 -18.34
N GLN A 125 1.77 -4.33 -18.23
CA GLN A 125 0.81 -3.92 -17.19
C GLN A 125 1.33 -4.24 -15.78
N LYS A 126 1.85 -5.45 -15.56
CA LYS A 126 2.52 -5.83 -14.31
C LYS A 126 3.64 -4.83 -13.95
N ASN A 127 4.55 -4.60 -14.89
CA ASN A 127 5.72 -3.76 -14.66
C ASN A 127 5.34 -2.29 -14.41
N SER A 128 4.34 -1.78 -15.14
CA SER A 128 3.80 -0.44 -14.94
C SER A 128 3.15 -0.30 -13.56
N GLY A 129 2.33 -1.27 -13.15
CA GLY A 129 1.72 -1.31 -11.83
C GLY A 129 2.75 -1.36 -10.69
N LEU A 130 3.74 -2.25 -10.79
CA LEU A 130 4.84 -2.34 -9.82
C LEU A 130 5.65 -1.03 -9.72
N LYS A 131 5.91 -0.38 -10.87
CA LYS A 131 6.61 0.91 -10.92
C LYS A 131 5.80 2.02 -10.22
N LYS A 132 4.48 2.06 -10.40
CA LYS A 132 3.56 2.99 -9.72
C LYS A 132 3.54 2.77 -8.21
N LEU A 133 3.55 1.50 -7.79
CA LEU A 133 3.59 1.09 -6.38
C LEU A 133 4.97 1.21 -5.75
N LYS A 134 6.00 1.58 -6.55
CA LYS A 134 7.41 1.65 -6.14
C LYS A 134 7.90 0.33 -5.52
N VAL A 135 7.48 -0.79 -6.11
CA VAL A 135 7.89 -2.14 -5.68
C VAL A 135 8.74 -2.79 -6.75
N SER A 136 9.81 -3.48 -6.33
CA SER A 136 10.73 -4.16 -7.25
C SER A 136 10.15 -5.42 -7.90
N ASN A 137 9.31 -6.17 -7.18
CA ASN A 137 8.73 -7.41 -7.66
C ASN A 137 7.42 -7.77 -6.93
N LEU A 138 6.72 -8.78 -7.45
CA LEU A 138 5.43 -9.22 -6.94
C LEU A 138 5.52 -9.79 -5.51
N HIS A 139 6.60 -10.49 -5.19
CA HIS A 139 6.81 -11.05 -3.84
C HIS A 139 6.92 -9.96 -2.77
N MET A 140 7.66 -8.89 -3.07
CA MET A 140 7.75 -7.72 -2.21
C MET A 140 6.39 -7.03 -2.03
N LEU A 141 5.59 -6.95 -3.10
CA LEU A 141 4.25 -6.36 -3.03
C LEU A 141 3.34 -7.19 -2.12
N HIS A 142 3.35 -8.51 -2.30
CA HIS A 142 2.61 -9.43 -1.44
C HIS A 142 3.02 -9.26 0.03
N ARG A 143 4.33 -9.28 0.32
CA ARG A 143 4.88 -9.09 1.66
C ARG A 143 4.44 -7.76 2.29
N ASP A 144 4.50 -6.67 1.53
CA ASP A 144 4.10 -5.35 1.99
C ASP A 144 2.59 -5.32 2.36
N ILE A 145 1.73 -5.90 1.50
CA ILE A 145 0.28 -5.94 1.77
C ILE A 145 -0.04 -6.86 2.94
N SER A 146 0.58 -8.04 3.05
CA SER A 146 0.37 -8.94 4.17
C SER A 146 0.88 -8.33 5.49
N SER A 147 2.03 -7.64 5.48
CA SER A 147 2.54 -6.90 6.65
C SER A 147 1.55 -5.83 7.07
N PHE A 148 1.06 -5.05 6.10
CA PHE A 148 0.06 -4.01 6.33
C PHE A 148 -1.25 -4.58 6.88
N ARG A 149 -1.73 -5.71 6.36
CA ARG A 149 -2.89 -6.45 6.89
C ARG A 149 -2.66 -6.89 8.34
N ASN A 150 -1.49 -7.45 8.63
CA ASN A 150 -1.14 -7.95 9.95
C ASN A 150 -1.11 -6.84 11.01
N LEU A 151 -0.87 -5.58 10.64
CA LEU A 151 -0.96 -4.47 11.61
C LEU A 151 -2.39 -4.26 12.14
N PHE A 152 -3.41 -4.67 11.39
CA PHE A 152 -4.81 -4.61 11.85
C PHE A 152 -5.22 -5.83 12.69
N TYR A 153 -4.68 -7.01 12.39
CA TYR A 153 -5.12 -8.28 12.99
C TYR A 153 -4.13 -8.85 14.03
N GLY A 154 -2.87 -8.44 13.99
CA GLY A 154 -1.81 -8.87 14.89
C GLY A 154 -1.98 -8.32 16.31
N LYS A 155 -2.59 -7.14 16.47
CA LYS A 155 -2.91 -6.57 17.79
C LYS A 155 -3.94 -7.38 18.59
N GLN A 156 -4.71 -8.29 17.98
CA GLN A 156 -5.64 -9.15 18.72
C GLN A 156 -4.96 -10.31 19.46
N ARG A 157 -3.72 -10.69 19.13
CA ARG A 157 -3.01 -11.79 19.81
C ARG A 157 -2.25 -11.36 21.06
N SER A 158 -1.99 -10.06 21.25
CA SER A 158 -1.17 -9.54 22.36
C SER A 158 -1.94 -9.29 23.67
N HIS A 159 -3.26 -9.50 23.69
CA HIS A 159 -4.11 -9.30 24.89
C HIS A 159 -4.82 -10.58 25.36
N ALA A 160 -4.48 -11.75 24.81
CA ALA A 160 -5.05 -13.04 25.25
C ALA A 160 -4.07 -13.87 26.10
N GLY A 161 -3.00 -13.27 26.64
CA GLY A 161 -1.88 -13.98 27.26
C GLY A 161 -1.37 -13.42 28.57
N MET A 162 -2.17 -12.63 29.30
CA MET A 162 -1.93 -12.31 30.71
C MET A 162 -3.26 -12.27 31.45
N ASP A 163 -3.71 -13.44 31.86
CA ASP A 163 -4.57 -13.65 33.02
C ASP A 163 -4.46 -15.14 33.38
N PHE A 164 -3.48 -15.44 34.24
CA PHE A 164 -3.46 -16.56 35.19
C PHE A 164 -2.59 -16.16 36.38
#